data_AF-A0A1I6GZ32-F1
#
_entry.id   AF-A0A1I6GZ32-F1
#
_cell.length_a   1.000
_cell.length_b   1.000
_cell.length_c   1.000
_cell.angle_alpha   90.00
_cell.angle_beta   90.00
_cell.angle_gamma   90.00
#
_symmetry.space_group_name_H-M   'P 1'
#
loop_
_entity.id
_entity.type
_entity.pdbx_description
1 polymer ?
#
loop_
_entity_poly.entity_id
_entity_poly.type
_entity_poly.pdbx_seq_one_letter_code
_entity_poly.pdbx_strand_id
1 'polypeptide(L)'
;MTLRRILAAEFRNYARALKANLEAKGPVGDHLSVGKIHKLFSEDLAGELGLLELGEVDVVVNALISLEGMEQYLGHISTGQTDKRFLIPAVAMDDFRMITSTTADALNYAIEALEHSGEA
;
A
#
# COMPACT_ATOMS: atom_id res chain seq x y z
N MET A 1 16.06 -14.93 -5.88
CA MET A 1 14.76 -15.44 -6.39
C MET A 1 13.66 -15.50 -5.32
N THR A 2 13.89 -16.11 -4.15
CA THR A 2 12.84 -16.27 -3.11
C THR A 2 12.34 -14.93 -2.54
N LEU A 3 13.25 -14.01 -2.19
CA LEU A 3 12.87 -12.71 -1.64
C LEU A 3 11.98 -11.89 -2.59
N ARG A 4 12.39 -11.74 -3.86
CA ARG A 4 11.61 -11.02 -4.88
C ARG A 4 10.19 -11.55 -4.99
N ARG A 5 10.02 -12.88 -5.00
CA ARG A 5 8.71 -13.53 -5.03
C ARG A 5 7.87 -13.25 -3.78
N ILE A 6 8.49 -13.24 -2.60
CA ILE A 6 7.82 -12.92 -1.32
C ILE A 6 7.37 -11.46 -1.33
N LEU A 7 8.26 -10.53 -1.66
CA LEU A 7 7.95 -9.10 -1.72
C LEU A 7 6.85 -8.80 -2.75
N ALA A 8 6.96 -9.37 -3.95
CA ALA A 8 5.93 -9.21 -4.98
C ALA A 8 4.58 -9.80 -4.54
N ALA A 9 4.57 -10.96 -3.87
CA ALA A 9 3.34 -11.52 -3.32
C ALA A 9 2.70 -10.62 -2.26
N GLU A 10 3.52 -10.05 -1.38
CA GLU A 10 3.05 -9.19 -0.32
C GLU A 10 2.52 -7.85 -0.86
N PHE A 11 3.23 -7.22 -1.77
CA PHE A 11 2.75 -6.02 -2.46
C PHE A 11 1.48 -6.28 -3.26
N ARG A 12 1.33 -7.45 -3.91
CA ARG A 12 0.08 -7.84 -4.57
C ARG A 12 -1.09 -7.92 -3.58
N ASN A 13 -0.86 -8.44 -2.37
CA ASN A 13 -1.90 -8.48 -1.33
C ASN A 13 -2.35 -7.07 -0.92
N TYR A 14 -1.39 -6.16 -0.71
CA TYR A 14 -1.70 -4.77 -0.36
C TYR A 14 -2.41 -4.03 -1.49
N ALA A 15 -1.90 -4.11 -2.72
CA ALA A 15 -2.50 -3.47 -3.88
C ALA A 15 -3.94 -3.94 -4.11
N ARG A 16 -4.20 -5.24 -3.92
CA ARG A 16 -5.56 -5.80 -3.99
C ARG A 16 -6.48 -5.24 -2.90
N ALA A 17 -5.99 -5.09 -1.67
CA ALA A 17 -6.75 -4.50 -0.58
C ALA A 17 -7.05 -3.01 -0.84
N LEU A 18 -6.09 -2.23 -1.36
CA LEU A 18 -6.31 -0.85 -1.75
C LEU A 18 -7.34 -0.73 -2.88
N LYS A 19 -7.25 -1.60 -3.89
CA LYS A 19 -8.22 -1.66 -4.98
C LYS A 19 -9.63 -1.97 -4.47
N ALA A 20 -9.78 -2.93 -3.56
CA ALA A 20 -11.06 -3.23 -2.94
C ALA A 20 -11.63 -2.04 -2.15
N ASN A 21 -10.77 -1.27 -1.48
CA ASN A 21 -11.16 -0.03 -0.80
C ASN A 21 -11.61 1.06 -1.81
N LEU A 22 -10.94 1.19 -2.96
CA LEU A 22 -11.31 2.15 -4.02
C LEU A 22 -12.62 1.79 -4.74
N GLU A 23 -12.86 0.50 -4.93
CA GLU A 23 -14.08 -0.04 -5.56
C GLU A 23 -15.27 -0.08 -4.60
N ALA A 24 -15.03 0.15 -3.31
CA ALA A 24 -16.11 0.25 -2.33
C ALA A 24 -17.07 1.36 -2.76
N LYS A 25 -18.37 1.04 -2.75
CA LYS A 25 -19.41 2.04 -3.04
C LYS A 25 -19.22 3.23 -2.09
N GLY A 26 -19.38 4.43 -2.63
CA GLY A 26 -19.28 5.67 -1.86
C GLY A 26 -20.17 5.65 -0.61
N PRO A 27 -19.89 6.50 0.37
CA PRO A 27 -20.54 6.45 1.66
C PRO A 27 -22.07 6.48 1.52
N VAL A 28 -22.75 5.51 2.12
CA VAL A 28 -24.21 5.54 2.31
C VAL A 28 -24.45 6.29 3.62
N GLY A 29 -24.43 7.63 3.54
CA GLY A 29 -24.45 8.53 4.69
C GLY A 29 -23.18 9.41 4.76
N ASP A 30 -22.74 9.73 5.98
CA ASP A 30 -21.67 10.71 6.19
C ASP A 30 -20.24 10.14 6.07
N HIS A 31 -20.08 8.81 6.18
CA HIS A 31 -18.77 8.17 6.28
C HIS A 31 -18.68 6.86 5.50
N LEU A 32 -17.48 6.57 4.98
CA LEU A 32 -17.09 5.29 4.40
C LEU A 32 -16.12 4.58 5.32
N SER A 33 -16.39 3.30 5.62
CA SER A 33 -15.46 2.48 6.40
C SER A 33 -14.53 1.70 5.49
N VAL A 34 -13.23 1.97 5.55
CA VAL A 34 -12.19 1.33 4.71
C VAL A 34 -11.22 0.52 5.55
N GLY A 35 -10.69 -0.57 4.99
CA GLY A 35 -9.74 -1.44 5.70
C GLY A 35 -8.34 -0.82 5.80
N LYS A 36 -7.67 -1.01 6.94
CA LYS A 36 -6.25 -0.73 7.09
C LYS A 36 -5.41 -1.78 6.39
N ILE A 37 -4.29 -1.37 5.82
CA ILE A 37 -3.27 -2.30 5.32
C ILE A 37 -2.40 -2.70 6.50
N HIS A 38 -2.35 -3.99 6.81
CA HIS A 38 -1.48 -4.51 7.85
C HIS A 38 -0.16 -4.94 7.21
N LYS A 39 0.92 -4.23 7.53
CA LYS A 39 2.25 -4.56 7.01
C LYS A 39 2.78 -5.80 7.72
N LEU A 40 3.13 -6.85 6.99
CA LEU A 40 3.75 -8.06 7.54
C LEU A 40 5.29 -8.00 7.59
N PHE A 41 5.89 -6.87 7.20
CA PHE A 41 7.35 -6.77 7.18
C PHE A 41 7.92 -6.81 8.59
N SER A 42 8.87 -7.72 8.83
CA SER A 42 9.65 -7.76 10.06
C SER A 42 10.63 -6.58 10.09
N GLU A 43 11.11 -6.22 11.28
CA GLU A 43 12.17 -5.24 11.47
C GLU A 43 13.48 -5.60 10.71
N ASP A 44 13.61 -6.86 10.26
CA ASP A 44 14.77 -7.38 9.52
C ASP A 44 14.74 -7.05 8.01
N LEU A 45 13.70 -6.39 7.49
CA LEU A 45 13.57 -6.08 6.06
C LEU A 45 14.80 -5.33 5.50
N ALA A 46 15.45 -4.49 6.31
CA ALA A 46 16.65 -3.76 5.90
C ALA A 46 17.81 -4.69 5.49
N GLY A 47 17.97 -5.84 6.16
CA GLY A 47 18.96 -6.85 5.80
C GLY A 47 18.61 -7.59 4.51
N GLU A 48 17.31 -7.76 4.25
CA GLU A 48 16.81 -8.44 3.05
C GLU A 48 16.87 -7.54 1.81
N LEU A 49 16.63 -6.23 1.94
CA LEU A 49 16.73 -5.27 0.83
C LEU A 49 18.13 -5.24 0.18
N GLY A 50 19.18 -5.56 0.93
CA GLY A 50 20.55 -5.67 0.39
C GLY A 50 20.75 -6.79 -0.63
N LEU A 51 19.77 -7.68 -0.81
CA LEU A 51 19.76 -8.76 -1.81
C LEU A 51 19.06 -8.37 -3.13
N LEU A 52 18.57 -7.14 -3.21
CA LEU A 52 17.96 -6.55 -4.39
C LEU A 52 19.00 -5.73 -5.16
N GLU A 53 18.78 -5.59 -6.46
CA GLU A 53 19.54 -4.67 -7.30
C GLU A 53 19.18 -3.23 -6.97
N LEU A 54 20.08 -2.28 -7.23
CA LEU A 54 19.87 -0.85 -6.94
C LEU A 54 18.53 -0.33 -7.48
N GLY A 55 18.18 -0.67 -8.72
CA GLY A 55 16.90 -0.25 -9.32
C GLY A 55 15.67 -0.88 -8.64
N GLU A 56 15.80 -2.10 -8.11
CA GLU A 56 14.74 -2.76 -7.34
C GLU A 56 14.61 -2.15 -5.94
N VAL A 57 15.72 -1.79 -5.31
CA VAL A 57 15.72 -1.13 -3.99
C VAL A 57 14.94 0.19 -4.06
N ASP A 58 15.21 1.03 -5.06
CA ASP A 58 14.56 2.34 -5.19
C ASP A 58 13.03 2.23 -5.28
N VAL A 59 12.54 1.32 -6.13
CA VAL A 59 11.09 1.12 -6.33
C VAL A 59 10.42 0.46 -5.13
N VAL A 60 11.08 -0.50 -4.48
CA VAL A 60 10.57 -1.17 -3.27
C VAL A 60 10.48 -0.17 -2.12
N VAL A 61 11.54 0.63 -1.90
CA VAL A 61 11.55 1.67 -0.86
C VAL A 61 10.47 2.72 -1.13
N ASN A 62 10.30 3.16 -2.37
CA ASN A 62 9.24 4.10 -2.72
C ASN A 62 7.84 3.54 -2.42
N ALA A 63 7.59 2.26 -2.67
CA ALA A 63 6.33 1.62 -2.33
C ALA A 63 6.10 1.54 -0.81
N LEU A 64 7.15 1.25 -0.02
CA LEU A 64 7.08 1.22 1.43
C LEU A 64 6.80 2.60 2.04
N ILE A 65 7.49 3.63 1.55
CA ILE A 65 7.27 5.03 1.95
C ILE A 65 5.85 5.45 1.61
N SER A 66 5.37 5.13 0.41
CA SER A 66 4.00 5.44 -0.01
C SER A 66 2.95 4.79 0.90
N LEU A 67 3.16 3.51 1.28
CA LEU A 67 2.29 2.83 2.24
C LEU A 67 2.26 3.51 3.61
N GLU A 68 3.43 3.92 4.14
CA GLU A 68 3.51 4.61 5.43
C GLU A 68 2.88 6.00 5.37
N GLY A 69 3.20 6.79 4.34
CA GLY A 69 2.62 8.11 4.12
C GLY A 69 1.10 8.03 3.97
N MET A 70 0.59 7.04 3.24
CA MET A 70 -0.85 6.79 3.12
C MET A 70 -1.47 6.49 4.49
N GLU A 71 -0.91 5.59 5.28
CA GLU A 71 -1.47 5.25 6.59
C GLU A 71 -1.56 6.48 7.51
N GLN A 72 -0.50 7.28 7.58
CA GLN A 72 -0.47 8.52 8.35
C GLN A 72 -1.50 9.54 7.84
N TYR A 73 -1.58 9.71 6.52
CA TYR A 73 -2.51 10.64 5.88
C TYR A 73 -3.97 10.21 6.07
N LEU A 74 -4.28 8.92 5.93
CA LEU A 74 -5.60 8.36 6.24
C LEU A 74 -5.96 8.54 7.71
N GLY A 75 -4.99 8.39 8.62
CA GLY A 75 -5.17 8.71 10.04
C GLY A 75 -5.57 10.17 10.26
N HIS A 76 -4.96 11.10 9.52
CA HIS A 76 -5.27 12.53 9.60
C HIS A 76 -6.66 12.90 9.07
N ILE A 77 -7.06 12.36 7.91
CA ILE A 77 -8.36 12.70 7.29
C ILE A 77 -9.54 11.88 7.85
N SER A 78 -9.27 10.83 8.61
CA SER A 78 -10.32 10.01 9.23
C SER A 78 -11.01 10.72 10.40
N THR A 79 -12.32 10.52 10.56
CA THR A 79 -13.07 10.98 11.75
C THR A 79 -13.05 9.97 12.89
N GLY A 80 -12.57 8.75 12.61
CA GLY A 80 -12.39 7.70 13.60
C GLY A 80 -11.60 6.54 13.01
N GLN A 81 -10.93 5.79 13.88
CA GLN A 81 -10.15 4.62 13.49
C GLN A 81 -10.23 3.52 14.54
N THR A 82 -10.11 2.29 14.07
CA THR A 82 -9.87 1.10 14.88
C THR A 82 -8.54 0.49 14.47
N ASP A 83 -8.14 -0.60 15.11
CA ASP A 83 -6.93 -1.34 14.72
C ASP A 83 -6.99 -1.87 13.29
N LYS A 84 -8.19 -2.01 12.71
CA LYS A 84 -8.40 -2.65 11.39
C LYS A 84 -9.02 -1.75 10.34
N ARG A 85 -9.58 -0.60 10.71
CA ARG A 85 -10.36 0.24 9.77
C ARG A 85 -10.21 1.72 10.04
N PHE A 86 -10.35 2.52 8.99
CA PHE A 86 -10.57 3.96 9.05
C PHE A 86 -12.04 4.28 8.73
N LEU A 87 -12.56 5.37 9.32
CA LEU A 87 -13.82 6.00 8.94
C LEU A 87 -13.51 7.31 8.21
N ILE A 88 -13.71 7.30 6.90
CA ILE A 88 -13.42 8.42 6.01
C ILE A 88 -14.69 9.23 5.81
N PRO A 89 -14.72 10.53 6.14
CA PRO A 89 -15.91 11.35 5.92
C PRO A 89 -16.11 11.63 4.43
N ALA A 90 -17.36 11.85 4.02
CA ALA A 90 -17.72 12.10 2.61
C ALA A 90 -16.92 13.27 1.99
N VAL A 91 -16.62 14.30 2.79
CA VAL A 91 -15.85 15.48 2.36
C VAL A 91 -14.38 15.19 2.04
N ALA A 92 -13.81 14.11 2.58
CA ALA A 92 -12.41 13.71 2.37
C ALA A 92 -12.27 12.55 1.37
N MET A 93 -13.34 12.23 0.63
CA MET A 93 -13.36 11.09 -0.28
C MET A 93 -12.41 11.25 -1.46
N ASP A 94 -12.22 12.47 -1.96
CA ASP A 94 -11.31 12.72 -3.07
C ASP A 94 -9.85 12.59 -2.62
N ASP A 95 -9.52 13.09 -1.43
CA ASP A 95 -8.21 12.91 -0.79
C ASP A 95 -7.91 11.42 -0.55
N PHE A 96 -8.89 10.69 -0.01
CA PHE A 96 -8.81 9.24 0.18
C PHE A 96 -8.55 8.50 -1.15
N ARG A 97 -9.29 8.84 -2.21
CA ARG A 97 -9.11 8.19 -3.53
C ARG A 97 -7.74 8.50 -4.11
N MET A 98 -7.31 9.75 -4.04
CA MET A 98 -6.01 10.19 -4.52
C MET A 98 -4.89 9.41 -3.84
N ILE A 99 -4.81 9.46 -2.50
CA ILE A 99 -3.71 8.82 -1.77
C ILE A 99 -3.72 7.30 -1.95
N THR A 100 -4.90 6.68 -1.96
CA THR A 100 -5.04 5.23 -2.13
C THR A 100 -4.64 4.79 -3.54
N SER A 101 -5.00 5.56 -4.58
CA SER A 101 -4.62 5.28 -5.97
C SER A 101 -3.11 5.43 -6.16
N THR A 102 -2.52 6.55 -5.73
CA THR A 102 -1.07 6.77 -5.87
C THR A 102 -0.26 5.69 -5.15
N THR A 103 -0.73 5.23 -3.98
CA THR A 103 -0.08 4.14 -3.25
C THR A 103 -0.23 2.80 -3.97
N ALA A 104 -1.40 2.52 -4.55
CA ALA A 104 -1.61 1.32 -5.35
C ALA A 104 -0.71 1.31 -6.60
N ASP A 105 -0.52 2.44 -7.25
CA ASP A 105 0.37 2.58 -8.41
C ASP A 105 1.83 2.31 -8.02
N ALA A 106 2.30 2.88 -6.90
CA ALA A 106 3.64 2.63 -6.37
C ALA A 106 3.88 1.13 -6.08
N LEU A 107 2.88 0.45 -5.52
CA LEU A 107 2.94 -1.00 -5.28
C LEU A 107 3.00 -1.80 -6.59
N ASN A 108 2.19 -1.42 -7.59
CA ASN A 108 2.19 -2.08 -8.89
C ASN A 108 3.54 -1.95 -9.59
N TYR A 109 4.15 -0.75 -9.58
CA TYR A 109 5.49 -0.58 -10.12
C TYR A 109 6.55 -1.43 -9.42
N ALA A 110 6.48 -1.53 -8.10
CA ALA A 110 7.41 -2.40 -7.35
C ALA A 110 7.20 -3.88 -7.68
N ILE A 111 5.95 -4.33 -7.84
CA ILE A 111 5.62 -5.70 -8.26
C ILE A 111 6.23 -5.99 -9.63
N GLU A 112 6.00 -5.10 -10.60
CA GLU A 112 6.53 -5.25 -11.96
C GLU A 112 8.06 -5.35 -11.96
N ALA A 113 8.75 -4.47 -11.23
CA ALA A 113 10.20 -4.51 -11.16
C ALA A 113 10.72 -5.83 -10.55
N LEU A 114 10.11 -6.30 -9.46
CA LEU A 114 10.50 -7.54 -8.78
C LEU A 114 10.22 -8.80 -9.62
N GLU A 115 9.24 -8.76 -10.52
CA GLU A 115 8.89 -9.88 -11.41
C GLU A 115 9.80 -9.94 -12.64
N HIS A 116 10.08 -8.81 -13.30
CA HIS A 116 10.85 -8.78 -14.54
C HIS A 116 12.37 -8.90 -14.31
N SER A 117 12.89 -8.47 -13.17
CA SER A 117 14.32 -8.62 -12.83
C SER A 117 14.73 -10.06 -12.49
N GLY A 118 13.79 -11.00 -12.45
CA GLY A 118 14.06 -12.43 -12.23
C GLY A 118 14.22 -13.27 -13.51
N GLU A 119 14.05 -12.68 -14.69
CA GLU A 119 14.06 -13.37 -16.00
C GLU A 119 15.37 -13.20 -16.79
N ALA A 120 16.39 -12.55 -16.22
CA ALA A 120 17.70 -12.33 -16.84
C ALA A 120 18.75 -13.40 -16.49
#